data_AF-A0A5E4DE91-F1
#
_entry.id   AF-A0A5E4DE91-F1
#
_cell.length_a   1.000
_cell.length_b   1.000
_cell.length_c   1.000
_cell.angle_alpha   90.00
_cell.angle_beta   90.00
_cell.angle_gamma   90.00
#
_symmetry.space_group_name_H-M   'P 1'
#
loop_
_entity.id
_entity.type
_entity.pdbx_description
1 polymer ?
#
loop_
_entity_poly.entity_id
_entity_poly.type
_entity_poly.pdbx_seq_one_letter_code
_entity_poly.pdbx_strand_id
1 'polypeptide(L)'
;TEHPLAQLYCHSIMEHHHFDQCLMILNSPGNQILSGLSVEEYKAALKVIKQAILATDLALYIKRRGEFFELIRKNQFNLEDPHQKELFLAMLMTACDLSAITKPWPIQQRIAELVATEFFDQGDRERKELNIEPTDLMNREKKNKIPSMQVGFIDAVCLQLYEALTHVSEDCRPLLEGCQRNRQKWQALAEQQEKTLVNGESGQAKRN
;
A
#
# COMPACT_ATOMS: atom_id res chain seq x y z
N THR A 1 -19.94 -2.71 6.31
CA THR A 1 -21.38 -2.38 6.15
C THR A 1 -21.94 -3.11 4.97
N GLU A 2 -23.25 -3.32 4.92
CA GLU A 2 -24.00 -4.15 3.95
C GLU A 2 -23.98 -3.61 2.50
N HIS A 3 -22.81 -3.17 2.02
CA HIS A 3 -22.62 -2.83 0.63
C HIS A 3 -22.77 -4.11 -0.21
N PRO A 4 -23.49 -4.11 -1.34
CA PRO A 4 -23.71 -5.32 -2.15
C PRO A 4 -22.42 -6.07 -2.48
N LEU A 5 -21.32 -5.37 -2.71
CA LEU A 5 -20.00 -5.98 -2.94
C LEU A 5 -19.49 -6.81 -1.75
N ALA A 6 -19.76 -6.37 -0.51
CA ALA A 6 -19.39 -7.12 0.70
C ALA A 6 -20.24 -8.36 0.92
N GLN A 7 -21.40 -8.47 0.26
CA GLN A 7 -22.21 -9.69 0.21
C GLN A 7 -21.74 -10.65 -0.89
N LEU A 8 -21.07 -10.12 -1.92
CA LEU A 8 -20.53 -10.89 -3.05
C LEU A 8 -19.17 -11.53 -2.75
N TYR A 9 -18.34 -10.92 -1.90
CA TYR A 9 -17.00 -11.43 -1.56
C TYR A 9 -16.75 -11.46 -0.05
N CYS A 10 -16.06 -12.49 0.45
CA CYS A 10 -15.78 -12.65 1.89
C CYS A 10 -14.50 -11.95 2.37
N HIS A 11 -13.49 -11.84 1.50
CA HIS A 11 -12.18 -11.23 1.78
C HIS A 11 -11.68 -10.50 0.51
N SER A 12 -10.80 -9.50 0.68
CA SER A 12 -10.24 -8.71 -0.44
C SER A 12 -11.33 -8.24 -1.41
N ILE A 13 -12.39 -7.65 -0.84
CA ILE A 13 -13.67 -7.39 -1.52
C ILE A 13 -13.46 -6.48 -2.73
N MET A 14 -12.67 -5.43 -2.55
CA MET A 14 -12.39 -4.46 -3.61
C MET A 14 -11.48 -5.05 -4.67
N GLU A 15 -10.50 -5.87 -4.30
CA GLU A 15 -9.58 -6.51 -5.22
C GLU A 15 -10.28 -7.56 -6.09
N HIS A 16 -11.21 -8.32 -5.53
CA HIS A 16 -12.07 -9.20 -6.34
C HIS A 16 -12.93 -8.39 -7.31
N HIS A 17 -13.51 -7.29 -6.86
CA HIS A 17 -14.26 -6.40 -7.73
C HIS A 17 -13.37 -5.80 -8.85
N HIS A 18 -12.13 -5.41 -8.55
CA HIS A 18 -11.16 -4.93 -9.53
C HIS A 18 -10.83 -5.99 -10.58
N PHE A 19 -10.69 -7.26 -10.17
CA PHE A 19 -10.50 -8.36 -11.11
C PHE A 19 -11.74 -8.56 -12.01
N ASP A 20 -12.94 -8.50 -11.44
CA ASP A 20 -14.17 -8.66 -12.22
C ASP A 20 -14.38 -7.51 -13.21
N GLN A 21 -14.05 -6.27 -12.82
CA GLN A 21 -14.03 -5.11 -13.71
C GLN A 21 -12.98 -5.27 -14.82
N CYS A 22 -11.77 -5.74 -14.47
CA CYS A 22 -10.71 -6.03 -15.43
C CYS A 22 -11.19 -7.06 -16.47
N LEU A 23 -11.78 -8.17 -16.01
CA LEU A 23 -12.29 -9.21 -16.90
C LEU A 23 -13.44 -8.70 -17.79
N MET A 24 -14.36 -7.92 -17.23
CA MET A 24 -15.45 -7.31 -17.99
C MET A 24 -14.91 -6.41 -19.11
N ILE A 25 -13.95 -5.53 -18.80
CA ILE A 25 -13.36 -4.62 -19.78
C ILE A 25 -12.59 -5.39 -20.85
N LEU A 26 -11.75 -6.36 -20.45
CA LEU A 26 -10.99 -7.20 -21.39
C LEU A 26 -11.88 -7.98 -22.37
N ASN A 27 -13.13 -8.27 -21.99
CA ASN A 27 -14.10 -8.95 -22.86
C ASN A 27 -15.05 -7.99 -23.58
N SER A 28 -15.02 -6.69 -23.28
CA SER A 28 -15.91 -5.70 -23.89
C SER A 28 -15.48 -5.35 -25.32
N PRO A 29 -16.42 -5.21 -26.29
CA PRO A 29 -16.12 -4.93 -27.70
C PRO A 29 -15.10 -3.81 -27.88
N GLY A 30 -14.02 -4.09 -28.62
CA GLY A 30 -12.95 -3.13 -28.90
C GLY A 30 -11.79 -3.15 -27.90
N ASN A 31 -11.90 -3.90 -26.80
CA ASN A 31 -10.87 -3.98 -25.75
C ASN A 31 -10.25 -5.38 -25.59
N GLN A 32 -10.55 -6.33 -26.50
CA GLN A 32 -10.06 -7.72 -26.42
C GLN A 32 -8.57 -7.85 -26.79
N ILE A 33 -7.69 -7.20 -26.03
CA ILE A 33 -6.23 -7.23 -26.24
C ILE A 33 -5.63 -8.64 -26.10
N LEU A 34 -6.35 -9.56 -25.44
CA LEU A 34 -5.95 -10.96 -25.27
C LEU A 34 -6.57 -11.92 -26.30
N SER A 35 -7.33 -11.41 -27.28
CA SER A 35 -8.04 -12.25 -28.27
C SER A 35 -7.12 -13.09 -29.16
N GLY A 36 -5.86 -12.70 -29.30
CA GLY A 36 -4.87 -13.44 -30.09
C GLY A 36 -4.23 -14.63 -29.36
N LEU A 37 -4.50 -14.82 -28.06
CA LEU A 37 -3.95 -15.91 -27.27
C LEU A 37 -4.69 -17.22 -27.54
N SER A 38 -3.97 -18.35 -27.43
CA SER A 38 -4.62 -19.66 -27.30
C SER A 38 -5.48 -19.72 -26.04
N VAL A 39 -6.39 -20.69 -25.98
CA VAL A 39 -7.27 -20.89 -24.81
C VAL A 39 -6.44 -21.16 -23.55
N GLU A 40 -5.34 -21.90 -23.68
CA GLU A 40 -4.41 -22.24 -22.61
C GLU A 40 -3.65 -21.00 -22.11
N GLU A 41 -3.10 -20.20 -23.02
CA GLU A 41 -2.42 -18.94 -22.67
C GLU A 41 -3.37 -17.92 -22.06
N TYR A 42 -4.60 -17.80 -22.58
CA TYR A 42 -5.61 -16.92 -22.04
C TYR A 42 -5.97 -17.28 -20.59
N LYS A 43 -6.19 -18.57 -20.31
CA LYS A 43 -6.44 -19.05 -18.94
C LYS A 43 -5.24 -18.79 -18.02
N ALA A 44 -4.02 -19.03 -18.50
CA ALA A 44 -2.81 -18.78 -17.73
C ALA A 44 -2.64 -17.28 -17.43
N ALA A 45 -2.84 -16.42 -18.41
CA ALA A 45 -2.77 -14.96 -18.27
C ALA A 45 -3.81 -14.46 -17.26
N LEU A 46 -5.08 -14.89 -17.38
CA LEU A 46 -6.13 -14.50 -16.43
C LEU A 46 -5.83 -14.99 -15.01
N LYS A 47 -5.24 -16.18 -14.85
CA LYS A 47 -4.82 -16.68 -13.53
C LYS A 47 -3.77 -15.76 -12.92
N VAL A 48 -2.75 -15.37 -13.68
CA VAL A 48 -1.69 -14.44 -13.22
C VAL A 48 -2.28 -13.07 -12.90
N ILE A 49 -3.13 -12.51 -13.76
CA ILE A 49 -3.81 -11.23 -13.53
C ILE A 49 -4.63 -11.28 -12.24
N LYS A 50 -5.41 -12.35 -12.03
CA LYS A 50 -6.19 -12.52 -10.81
C LYS A 50 -5.31 -12.53 -9.58
N GLN A 51 -4.26 -13.36 -9.57
CA GLN A 51 -3.34 -13.45 -8.44
C GLN A 51 -2.64 -12.12 -8.16
N ALA A 52 -2.23 -11.40 -9.22
CA ALA A 52 -1.58 -10.10 -9.12
C ALA A 52 -2.51 -9.03 -8.54
N ILE A 53 -3.76 -8.95 -9.00
CA ILE A 53 -4.75 -7.99 -8.47
C ILE A 53 -5.08 -8.32 -7.02
N LEU A 54 -5.32 -9.59 -6.67
CA LEU A 54 -5.59 -9.95 -5.28
C LEU A 54 -4.41 -9.62 -4.36
N ALA A 55 -3.17 -9.74 -4.84
CA ALA A 55 -1.98 -9.41 -4.06
C ALA A 55 -1.82 -7.92 -3.73
N THR A 56 -2.61 -7.01 -4.32
CA THR A 56 -2.61 -5.60 -3.91
C THR A 56 -3.32 -5.38 -2.58
N ASP A 57 -4.09 -6.37 -2.08
CA ASP A 57 -4.63 -6.32 -0.72
C ASP A 57 -3.48 -6.41 0.30
N LEU A 58 -3.28 -5.33 1.04
CA LEU A 58 -2.21 -5.22 2.03
C LEU A 58 -2.33 -6.27 3.16
N ALA A 59 -3.54 -6.78 3.45
CA ALA A 59 -3.74 -7.86 4.40
C ALA A 59 -3.10 -9.18 3.90
N LEU A 60 -3.20 -9.46 2.60
CA LEU A 60 -2.55 -10.62 1.99
C LEU A 60 -1.04 -10.44 1.92
N TYR A 61 -0.56 -9.22 1.65
CA TYR A 61 0.86 -8.90 1.78
C TYR A 61 1.38 -9.21 3.19
N ILE A 62 0.74 -8.70 4.25
CA ILE A 62 1.15 -8.93 5.64
C ILE A 62 1.18 -10.42 5.97
N LYS A 63 0.21 -11.19 5.47
CA LYS A 63 0.13 -12.64 5.67
C LYS A 63 1.27 -13.41 4.98
N ARG A 64 1.68 -12.98 3.78
CA ARG A 64 2.62 -13.74 2.92
C ARG A 64 4.07 -13.27 2.97
N ARG A 65 4.32 -12.00 3.33
CA ARG A 65 5.66 -11.38 3.26
C ARG A 65 6.71 -12.09 4.11
N GLY A 66 6.32 -12.70 5.23
CA GLY A 66 7.25 -13.40 6.11
C GLY A 66 7.99 -14.53 5.42
N GLU A 67 7.28 -15.34 4.63
CA GLU A 67 7.87 -16.41 3.83
C GLU A 67 8.87 -15.87 2.81
N PHE A 68 8.52 -14.79 2.11
CA PHE A 68 9.39 -14.17 1.12
C PHE A 68 10.67 -13.63 1.77
N PHE A 69 10.55 -12.91 2.89
CA PHE A 69 11.70 -12.35 3.60
C PHE A 69 12.61 -13.44 4.17
N GLU A 70 12.08 -14.58 4.62
CA GLU A 70 12.89 -15.73 5.03
C GLU A 70 13.70 -16.30 3.86
N LEU A 71 13.07 -16.49 2.69
CA LEU A 71 13.73 -17.02 1.49
C LEU A 71 14.88 -16.11 1.03
N ILE A 72 14.65 -14.80 1.01
CA ILE A 72 15.67 -13.80 0.67
C ILE A 72 16.80 -13.81 1.69
N ARG A 73 16.49 -13.76 3.00
CA ARG A 73 17.52 -13.73 4.05
C ARG A 73 18.42 -14.97 4.04
N LYS A 74 17.87 -16.14 3.69
CA LYS A 74 18.60 -17.40 3.60
C LYS A 74 19.30 -17.60 2.25
N ASN A 75 19.18 -16.68 1.30
CA ASN A 75 19.63 -16.84 -0.08
C ASN A 75 19.09 -18.12 -0.73
N GLN A 76 17.83 -18.46 -0.45
CA GLN A 76 17.14 -19.66 -0.94
C GLN A 76 16.07 -19.35 -1.99
N PHE A 77 15.93 -18.07 -2.36
CA PHE A 77 14.97 -17.63 -3.36
C PHE A 77 15.33 -18.14 -4.76
N ASN A 78 14.38 -18.80 -5.43
CA ASN A 78 14.54 -19.35 -6.77
C ASN A 78 13.33 -19.00 -7.65
N LEU A 79 13.56 -18.27 -8.76
CA LEU A 79 12.52 -17.89 -9.72
C LEU A 79 12.00 -19.04 -10.59
N GLU A 80 12.73 -20.17 -10.64
CA GLU A 80 12.28 -21.37 -11.35
C GLU A 80 11.24 -22.15 -10.56
N ASP A 81 11.17 -21.95 -9.23
CA ASP A 81 10.12 -22.51 -8.40
C ASP A 81 8.80 -21.74 -8.64
N PRO A 82 7.74 -22.39 -9.14
CA PRO A 82 6.48 -21.71 -9.47
C PRO A 82 5.82 -21.01 -8.28
N HIS A 83 5.94 -21.57 -7.07
CA HIS A 83 5.34 -21.00 -5.86
C HIS A 83 6.12 -19.76 -5.42
N GLN A 84 7.45 -19.83 -5.42
CA GLN A 84 8.28 -18.67 -5.08
C GLN A 84 8.16 -17.55 -6.12
N LYS A 85 8.01 -17.90 -7.41
CA LYS A 85 7.71 -16.94 -8.47
C LYS A 85 6.37 -16.25 -8.24
N GLU A 86 5.31 -16.99 -7.90
CA GLU A 86 4.02 -16.40 -7.57
C GLU A 86 4.12 -15.46 -6.36
N LEU A 87 4.81 -15.90 -5.30
CA LEU A 87 5.03 -15.10 -4.11
C LEU A 87 5.80 -13.80 -4.43
N PHE A 88 6.84 -13.88 -5.26
CA PHE A 88 7.59 -12.72 -5.73
C PHE A 88 6.72 -11.75 -6.53
N LEU A 89 5.90 -12.25 -7.46
CA LEU A 89 4.96 -11.42 -8.22
C LEU A 89 3.97 -10.72 -7.28
N ALA A 90 3.49 -11.39 -6.24
CA ALA A 90 2.63 -10.78 -5.24
C ALA A 90 3.34 -9.64 -4.49
N MET A 91 4.59 -9.84 -4.05
CA MET A 91 5.39 -8.79 -3.40
C MET A 91 5.68 -7.62 -4.34
N LEU A 92 5.96 -7.91 -5.62
CA LEU A 92 6.19 -6.90 -6.64
C LEU A 92 4.94 -6.04 -6.89
N MET A 93 3.75 -6.65 -6.90
CA MET A 93 2.49 -5.93 -7.00
C MET A 93 2.30 -4.95 -5.85
N THR A 94 2.55 -5.37 -4.60
CA THR A 94 2.51 -4.45 -3.45
C THR A 94 3.56 -3.35 -3.56
N ALA A 95 4.76 -3.64 -4.06
CA ALA A 95 5.81 -2.63 -4.25
C ALA A 95 5.38 -1.57 -5.28
N CYS A 96 4.70 -1.98 -6.35
CA CYS A 96 4.14 -1.06 -7.35
C CYS A 96 3.00 -0.21 -6.77
N ASP A 97 2.08 -0.84 -6.03
CA ASP A 97 0.92 -0.19 -5.42
C ASP A 97 1.35 0.88 -4.40
N LEU A 98 2.39 0.60 -3.62
CA LEU A 98 2.96 1.54 -2.65
C LEU A 98 4.03 2.47 -3.24
N SER A 99 4.21 2.51 -4.57
CA SER A 99 5.34 3.21 -5.20
C SER A 99 5.32 4.74 -5.00
N ALA A 100 4.19 5.32 -4.60
CA ALA A 100 4.09 6.73 -4.24
C ALA A 100 5.13 7.15 -3.19
N ILE A 101 5.45 6.26 -2.24
CA ILE A 101 6.41 6.54 -1.16
C ILE A 101 7.85 6.66 -1.63
N THR A 102 8.12 6.28 -2.88
CA THR A 102 9.47 6.30 -3.49
C THR A 102 9.71 7.56 -4.34
N LYS A 103 8.67 8.36 -4.58
CA LYS A 103 8.74 9.54 -5.48
C LYS A 103 9.53 10.69 -4.84
N PRO A 104 10.03 11.67 -5.62
CA PRO A 104 10.62 12.89 -5.07
C PRO A 104 9.71 13.58 -4.04
N TRP A 105 10.32 14.17 -3.01
CA TRP A 105 9.61 14.73 -1.85
C TRP A 105 8.39 15.62 -2.18
N PRO A 106 8.45 16.59 -3.13
CA PRO A 106 7.28 17.42 -3.43
C PRO A 106 6.08 16.63 -3.97
N ILE A 107 6.35 15.54 -4.71
CA ILE A 107 5.32 14.65 -5.23
C ILE A 107 4.79 13.78 -4.10
N GLN A 108 5.68 13.21 -3.28
CA GLN A 108 5.26 12.36 -2.18
C GLN A 108 4.42 13.11 -1.14
N GLN A 109 4.81 14.34 -0.78
CA GLN A 109 4.01 15.17 0.13
C GLN A 109 2.59 15.39 -0.41
N ARG A 110 2.47 15.76 -1.70
CA ARG A 110 1.15 15.96 -2.34
C ARG A 110 0.32 14.68 -2.35
N ILE A 111 0.93 13.53 -2.66
CA ILE A 111 0.19 12.25 -2.65
C ILE A 111 -0.24 11.89 -1.24
N ALA A 112 0.62 12.06 -0.23
CA ALA A 112 0.26 11.78 1.17
C ALA A 112 -0.88 12.69 1.66
N GLU A 113 -0.93 13.96 1.23
CA GLU A 113 -2.05 14.86 1.52
C GLU A 113 -3.36 14.39 0.88
N LEU A 114 -3.31 13.88 -0.36
CA LEU A 114 -4.49 13.32 -1.03
C LEU A 114 -4.98 12.05 -0.33
N VAL A 115 -4.08 11.12 -0.01
CA VAL A 115 -4.39 9.88 0.73
C VAL A 115 -4.99 10.19 2.11
N ALA A 116 -4.40 11.15 2.84
CA ALA A 116 -4.94 11.58 4.12
C ALA A 116 -6.34 12.19 3.97
N THR A 117 -6.56 13.00 2.93
CA THR A 117 -7.88 13.59 2.65
C THR A 117 -8.92 12.50 2.37
N GLU A 118 -8.58 11.49 1.57
CA GLU A 118 -9.46 10.35 1.30
C GLU A 118 -9.81 9.56 2.57
N PHE A 119 -8.82 9.26 3.41
CA PHE A 119 -9.07 8.59 4.70
C PHE A 119 -9.95 9.42 5.63
N PHE A 120 -9.76 10.74 5.65
CA PHE A 120 -10.58 11.64 6.46
C PHE A 120 -12.01 11.71 5.96
N ASP A 121 -12.21 11.79 4.66
CA ASP A 121 -13.54 11.82 4.06
C ASP A 121 -14.28 10.49 4.29
N GLN A 122 -13.56 9.36 4.28
CA GLN A 122 -14.12 8.08 4.71
C GLN A 122 -14.48 8.08 6.21
N GLY A 123 -13.59 8.54 7.08
CA GLY A 123 -13.86 8.62 8.52
C GLY A 123 -15.06 9.50 8.86
N ASP A 124 -15.20 10.64 8.17
CA ASP A 124 -16.35 11.53 8.34
C ASP A 124 -17.67 10.85 7.93
N ARG A 125 -17.65 10.06 6.84
CA ARG A 125 -18.80 9.26 6.41
C ARG A 125 -19.14 8.17 7.42
N GLU A 126 -18.15 7.44 7.93
CA GLU A 126 -18.35 6.41 8.95
C GLU A 126 -18.94 6.99 10.24
N ARG A 127 -18.43 8.13 10.69
CA ARG A 127 -18.98 8.84 11.85
C ARG A 127 -20.42 9.29 11.62
N LYS A 128 -20.70 9.92 10.46
CA LYS A 128 -22.02 10.50 10.16
C LYS A 128 -23.10 9.45 9.87
N GLU A 129 -22.76 8.42 9.11
CA GLU A 129 -23.72 7.44 8.59
C GLU A 129 -23.86 6.23 9.51
N LEU A 130 -22.80 5.85 10.22
CA LEU A 130 -22.74 4.62 11.00
C LEU A 130 -22.55 4.85 12.50
N ASN A 131 -22.32 6.09 12.92
CA ASN A 131 -22.02 6.46 14.31
C ASN A 131 -20.83 5.67 14.88
N ILE A 132 -19.82 5.41 14.04
CA ILE A 132 -18.57 4.75 14.39
C ILE A 132 -17.50 5.82 14.60
N GLU A 133 -16.74 5.74 15.69
CA GLU A 133 -15.63 6.66 15.92
C GLU A 133 -14.45 6.29 15.00
N PRO A 134 -13.97 7.20 14.13
CA PRO A 134 -12.89 6.90 13.20
C PRO A 134 -11.58 6.60 13.93
N THR A 135 -10.78 5.71 13.34
CA THR A 135 -9.41 5.45 13.81
C THR A 135 -8.54 6.70 13.68
N ASP A 136 -7.39 6.73 14.38
CA ASP A 136 -6.46 7.88 14.30
C ASP A 136 -6.04 8.24 12.87
N LEU A 137 -6.00 7.25 11.97
CA LEU A 137 -5.66 7.45 10.55
C LEU A 137 -6.76 8.17 9.77
N MET A 138 -8.01 7.90 10.13
CA MET A 138 -9.20 8.43 9.44
C MET A 138 -9.81 9.63 10.17
N ASN A 139 -9.27 10.04 11.31
CA ASN A 139 -9.74 11.19 12.06
C ASN A 139 -9.00 12.47 11.64
N ARG A 140 -9.68 13.38 10.93
CA ARG A 140 -9.11 14.66 10.46
C ARG A 140 -8.60 15.57 11.57
N GLU A 141 -9.10 15.43 12.80
CA GLU A 141 -8.65 16.20 13.95
C GLU A 141 -7.22 15.82 14.35
N LYS A 142 -6.75 14.63 13.96
CA LYS A 142 -5.41 14.11 14.20
C LYS A 142 -4.47 14.34 13.02
N LYS A 143 -4.74 15.32 12.16
CA LYS A 143 -3.88 15.69 11.02
C LYS A 143 -2.43 15.98 11.43
N ASN A 144 -2.21 16.50 12.63
CA ASN A 144 -0.88 16.73 13.20
C ASN A 144 -0.09 15.44 13.43
N LYS A 145 -0.73 14.25 13.45
CA LYS A 145 -0.04 12.96 13.58
C LYS A 145 0.40 12.36 12.24
N ILE A 146 0.01 12.93 11.10
CA ILE A 146 0.34 12.37 9.78
C ILE A 146 1.84 12.05 9.64
N PRO A 147 2.79 12.93 10.01
CA PRO A 147 4.21 12.62 9.84
C PRO A 147 4.68 11.38 10.61
N SER A 148 4.29 11.24 11.89
CA SER A 148 4.69 10.06 12.68
C SER A 148 4.01 8.79 12.19
N MET A 149 2.76 8.89 11.70
CA MET A 149 2.05 7.77 11.10
C MET A 149 2.69 7.31 9.78
N GLN A 150 3.14 8.25 8.94
CA GLN A 150 3.88 7.93 7.72
C GLN A 150 5.20 7.23 8.04
N VAL A 151 5.96 7.67 9.05
CA VAL A 151 7.18 6.97 9.50
C VAL A 151 6.85 5.54 9.92
N GLY A 152 5.84 5.37 10.78
CA GLY A 152 5.42 4.05 11.24
C GLY A 152 4.99 3.12 10.10
N PHE A 153 4.25 3.64 9.12
CA PHE A 153 3.88 2.88 7.93
C PHE A 153 5.10 2.48 7.08
N ILE A 154 6.01 3.41 6.83
CA ILE A 154 7.24 3.13 6.07
C ILE A 154 8.06 2.03 6.73
N ASP A 155 8.22 2.09 8.05
CA ASP A 155 8.99 1.10 8.83
C ASP A 155 8.31 -0.27 8.88
N ALA A 156 7.02 -0.28 9.14
CA ALA A 156 6.26 -1.51 9.32
C ALA A 156 5.99 -2.23 7.99
N VAL A 157 5.91 -1.50 6.87
CA VAL A 157 5.39 -2.03 5.59
C VAL A 157 6.41 -1.88 4.45
N CYS A 158 6.88 -0.66 4.19
CA CYS A 158 7.55 -0.33 2.93
C CYS A 158 9.03 -0.73 2.88
N LEU A 159 9.81 -0.40 3.92
CA LEU A 159 11.27 -0.58 3.88
C LEU A 159 11.67 -2.04 3.64
N GLN A 160 11.15 -2.96 4.45
CA GLN A 160 11.46 -4.38 4.34
C GLN A 160 11.12 -4.95 2.95
N LEU A 161 10.03 -4.47 2.35
CA LEU A 161 9.63 -4.88 1.00
C LEU A 161 10.64 -4.40 -0.05
N TYR A 162 11.01 -3.12 -0.03
CA TYR A 162 11.95 -2.58 -1.01
C TYR A 162 13.37 -3.11 -0.79
N GLU A 163 13.80 -3.36 0.46
CA GLU A 163 15.06 -4.04 0.77
C GLU A 163 15.11 -5.44 0.17
N ALA A 164 14.07 -6.25 0.41
CA ALA A 164 13.98 -7.59 -0.17
C ALA A 164 13.94 -7.55 -1.71
N LEU A 165 13.24 -6.58 -2.30
CA LEU A 165 13.20 -6.40 -3.76
C LEU A 165 14.59 -6.05 -4.33
N THR A 166 15.35 -5.20 -3.64
CA THR A 166 16.73 -4.86 -4.06
C THR A 166 17.69 -6.03 -3.97
N HIS A 167 17.48 -6.95 -3.02
CA HIS A 167 18.24 -8.20 -2.97
C HIS A 167 17.96 -9.12 -4.16
N VAL A 168 16.73 -9.09 -4.72
CA VAL A 168 16.40 -9.85 -5.93
C VAL A 168 16.94 -9.15 -7.19
N SER A 169 16.81 -7.83 -7.26
CA SER A 169 17.24 -7.03 -8.40
C SER A 169 17.81 -5.68 -7.95
N GLU A 170 19.12 -5.51 -8.16
CA GLU A 170 19.84 -4.29 -7.84
C GLU A 170 19.33 -3.06 -8.62
N ASP A 171 18.75 -3.27 -9.80
CA ASP A 171 18.16 -2.19 -10.60
C ASP A 171 16.93 -1.56 -9.92
N CYS A 172 16.33 -2.24 -8.94
CA CYS A 172 15.23 -1.70 -8.13
C CYS A 172 15.70 -0.79 -6.98
N ARG A 173 17.02 -0.63 -6.77
CA ARG A 173 17.61 0.21 -5.70
C ARG A 173 17.08 1.64 -5.62
N PRO A 174 16.77 2.34 -6.73
CA PRO A 174 16.19 3.68 -6.66
C PRO A 174 14.85 3.75 -5.89
N LEU A 175 14.07 2.65 -5.87
CA LEU A 175 12.82 2.57 -5.10
C LEU A 175 13.08 2.60 -3.60
N LEU A 176 14.04 1.79 -3.14
CA LEU A 176 14.47 1.76 -1.74
C LEU A 176 15.04 3.11 -1.30
N GLU A 177 15.94 3.69 -2.09
CA GLU A 177 16.54 4.99 -1.78
C GLU A 177 15.49 6.11 -1.73
N GLY A 178 14.51 6.08 -2.64
CA GLY A 178 13.38 7.00 -2.63
C GLY A 178 12.56 6.89 -1.34
N CYS A 179 12.25 5.65 -0.94
CA CYS A 179 11.56 5.36 0.32
C CYS A 179 12.33 5.87 1.54
N GLN A 180 13.64 5.59 1.62
CA GLN A 180 14.51 6.02 2.72
C GLN A 180 14.62 7.55 2.81
N ARG A 181 14.79 8.25 1.67
CA ARG A 181 14.81 9.73 1.64
C ARG A 181 13.51 10.32 2.17
N ASN A 182 12.36 9.79 1.76
CA ASN A 182 11.07 10.28 2.22
C ASN A 182 10.82 9.96 3.70
N ARG A 183 11.27 8.80 4.19
CA ARG A 183 11.25 8.49 5.62
C ARG A 183 11.97 9.55 6.44
N GLN A 184 13.18 9.95 6.03
CA GLN A 184 13.95 10.98 6.72
C GLN A 184 13.23 12.33 6.73
N LYS A 185 12.56 12.70 5.63
CA LYS A 185 11.76 13.93 5.56
C LYS A 185 10.55 13.87 6.50
N TRP A 186 9.83 12.76 6.51
CA TRP A 186 8.70 12.56 7.42
C TRP A 186 9.14 12.57 8.89
N GLN A 187 10.27 11.93 9.21
CA GLN A 187 10.86 11.95 10.55
C GLN A 187 11.19 13.38 11.00
N ALA A 188 11.83 14.18 10.13
CA ALA A 188 12.13 15.57 10.45
C ALA A 188 10.87 16.42 10.70
N LEU A 189 9.78 16.18 9.96
CA LEU A 189 8.49 16.83 10.20
C LEU A 189 7.85 16.40 11.52
N ALA A 190 7.92 15.10 11.84
CA ALA A 190 7.38 14.58 13.10
C ALA A 190 8.09 15.22 14.31
N GLU A 191 9.43 15.32 14.28
CA GLU A 191 10.21 15.95 15.34
C GLU A 191 9.95 17.46 15.47
N GLN A 192 9.72 18.17 14.36
CA GLN A 192 9.37 19.59 14.39
C GLN A 192 8.01 19.83 15.03
N GLN A 193 7.03 18.98 14.74
CA GLN A 193 5.70 19.04 15.34
C GLN A 193 5.75 18.78 16.84
N GLU A 194 6.51 17.76 17.27
CA GLU A 194 6.68 17.45 18.68
C GLU A 194 7.33 18.62 19.45
N LYS A 195 8.41 19.21 18.90
CA LYS A 195 9.05 20.40 19.50
C LYS A 195 8.11 21.59 19.60
N THR A 196 7.23 21.78 18.61
CA THR A 196 6.26 22.90 18.61
C THR A 196 5.19 22.71 19.68
N LEU A 197 4.72 21.47 19.89
CA LEU A 197 3.75 21.12 20.93
C LEU A 197 4.36 21.34 22.34
N VAL A 198 5.57 20.83 22.58
CA VAL A 198 6.27 20.97 23.87
C VAL A 198 6.54 22.44 24.23
N ASN A 199 6.94 23.25 23.25
CA ASN A 199 7.19 24.68 23.44
C ASN A 199 5.89 25.49 23.61
N GLY A 200 4.78 25.06 23.00
CA GLY A 200 3.47 25.68 23.15
C GLY A 200 2.86 25.48 24.55
N GLU A 201 3.00 24.27 25.12
CA GLU A 201 2.53 23.94 26.47
C GLU A 201 3.35 24.65 27.56
N SER A 202 4.66 24.76 27.38
CA SER A 202 5.54 25.49 28.31
C SER A 202 5.41 27.02 28.24
N GLY A 203 4.80 27.57 27.18
CA GLY A 203 4.42 28.98 27.07
C GLY A 203 3.13 29.36 27.79
N GLN A 204 2.19 28.41 27.96
CA GLN A 204 0.95 28.62 28.74
C GLN A 204 1.18 28.48 30.25
N ALA A 205 2.10 27.61 30.68
CA ALA A 205 2.43 27.42 32.09
C ALA A 205 3.10 28.65 32.77
N LYS A 206 3.55 29.65 32.00
CA LYS A 206 4.18 30.89 32.52
C LYS A 206 3.25 32.10 32.56
N ARG A 207 1.94 31.93 32.29
CA ARG A 207 0.95 33.02 32.25
C ARG A 207 -0.11 32.98 33.36
N ASN A 208 0.09 32.17 34.41
CA ASN A 208 -0.74 32.18 35.61
C ASN A 208 0.03 32.74 36.80
#